data_AF-A0A8I1V0S9-F1
#
_entry.id   AF-A0A8I1V0S9-F1
#
_cell.length_a   1.000
_cell.length_b   1.000
_cell.length_c   1.000
_cell.angle_alpha   90.00
_cell.angle_beta   90.00
_cell.angle_gamma   90.00
#
_symmetry.space_group_name_H-M   'P 1'
#
loop_
_entity.id
_entity.type
_entity.pdbx_description
1 polymer ?
#
loop_
_entity_poly.entity_id
_entity_poly.type
_entity_poly.pdbx_seq_one_letter_code
_entity_poly.pdbx_strand_id
1 'polypeptide(L)'
;MNLLLRDRAGQPWFHRWPAASIAVAALLYAGVFALRMTTGTPADATMLFFELPIALLAVTFGLVAGLAGGLIAVGLMVIWAVTEHIDLSLLGWVTRALPMLLLGVLVGRAADRLRTSEAERAKLDAAAHWHRQAVEINDSIVQGLSAAKWSLEAGKHERALETVTDTLDSAQTLVSQLLRDAELSPGAAHEAGSLSSLSVLAQRAKRVRGVTPRPNRPRAETAHRTPRP
;
A
#
# COMPACT_ATOMS: atom_id res chain seq x y z
N MET A 1 -5.59 -20.95 -14.01
CA MET A 1 -4.38 -20.42 -14.68
C MET A 1 -4.71 -19.20 -15.56
N ASN A 2 -5.35 -18.15 -15.01
CA ASN A 2 -5.67 -16.93 -15.77
C ASN A 2 -5.96 -15.67 -14.92
N LEU A 3 -5.53 -15.64 -13.66
CA LEU A 3 -5.67 -14.46 -12.77
C LEU A 3 -4.40 -13.60 -12.72
N LEU A 4 -3.21 -14.19 -12.93
CA LEU A 4 -1.92 -13.48 -12.90
C LEU A 4 -1.63 -12.63 -14.17
N LEU A 5 -2.42 -12.77 -15.23
CA LEU A 5 -2.27 -11.97 -16.46
C LEU A 5 -3.10 -10.68 -16.45
N ARG A 6 -4.07 -10.54 -15.54
CA ARG A 6 -4.99 -9.38 -15.52
C ARG A 6 -4.36 -8.13 -14.89
N ASP A 7 -3.40 -8.29 -13.99
CA ASP A 7 -2.74 -7.16 -13.32
C ASP A 7 -1.69 -6.43 -14.19
N ARG A 8 -1.13 -7.09 -15.22
CA ARG A 8 -0.18 -6.43 -16.13
C ARG A 8 -0.84 -5.55 -17.20
N ALA A 9 -2.16 -5.63 -17.35
CA ALA A 9 -2.89 -4.91 -18.40
C ALA A 9 -3.22 -3.45 -18.01
N GLY A 10 -3.17 -3.10 -16.73
CA GLY A 10 -3.52 -1.77 -16.23
C GLY A 10 -2.33 -0.83 -15.99
N GLN A 11 -1.10 -1.34 -15.95
CA GLN A 11 0.08 -0.50 -15.71
C GLN A 11 0.55 0.17 -17.01
N PRO A 12 0.77 1.50 -17.01
CA PRO A 12 1.28 2.19 -18.18
C PRO A 12 2.60 1.59 -18.69
N TRP A 13 2.78 1.54 -20.02
CA TRP A 13 3.93 0.90 -20.67
C TRP A 13 5.29 1.40 -20.16
N PHE A 14 5.38 2.68 -19.76
CA PHE A 14 6.60 3.32 -19.31
C PHE A 14 7.09 2.84 -17.94
N HIS A 15 6.22 2.28 -17.10
CA HIS A 15 6.62 1.63 -15.85
C HIS A 15 7.16 0.23 -16.07
N ARG A 16 6.66 -0.46 -17.11
CA ARG A 16 7.04 -1.82 -17.42
C ARG A 16 8.43 -1.92 -18.08
N TRP A 17 8.84 -0.87 -18.80
CA TRP A 17 10.08 -0.84 -19.57
C TRP A 17 10.86 0.46 -19.30
N PRO A 18 11.52 0.59 -18.12
CA PRO A 18 12.18 1.84 -17.71
C PRO A 18 13.25 2.29 -18.71
N ALA A 19 14.00 1.35 -19.30
CA ALA A 19 14.99 1.66 -20.32
C ALA A 19 14.36 2.26 -21.60
N ALA A 20 13.18 1.77 -22.02
CA ALA A 20 12.46 2.32 -23.16
C ALA A 20 11.98 3.75 -22.88
N SER A 21 11.51 4.03 -21.66
CA SER A 21 11.12 5.38 -21.25
C SER A 21 12.27 6.37 -21.33
N ILE A 22 13.48 5.96 -20.92
CA ILE A 22 14.70 6.78 -21.05
C ILE A 22 15.04 6.99 -22.52
N ALA A 23 15.00 5.94 -23.35
CA ALA A 23 15.29 6.04 -24.78
C ALA A 23 14.31 6.98 -25.48
N VAL A 24 13.02 6.88 -25.19
CA VAL A 24 11.98 7.77 -25.73
C VAL A 24 12.20 9.21 -25.26
N ALA A 25 12.49 9.43 -23.98
CA ALA A 25 12.79 10.77 -23.46
C ALA A 25 14.02 11.37 -24.15
N ALA A 26 15.09 10.59 -24.32
CA ALA A 26 16.31 11.02 -25.01
C ALA A 26 16.05 11.37 -26.48
N LEU A 27 15.26 10.55 -27.19
CA LEU A 27 14.85 10.82 -28.57
C LEU A 27 14.01 12.09 -28.67
N LEU A 28 13.08 12.32 -27.73
CA LEU A 28 12.28 13.53 -27.67
C LEU A 28 13.16 14.77 -27.43
N TYR A 29 14.07 14.73 -26.45
CA TYR A 29 15.02 15.83 -26.22
C TYR A 29 15.85 16.13 -27.47
N ALA A 30 16.43 15.10 -28.08
CA ALA A 30 17.27 15.25 -29.27
C ALA A 30 16.47 15.80 -30.46
N GLY A 31 15.26 15.28 -30.70
CA GLY A 31 14.39 15.71 -31.79
C GLY A 31 13.91 17.16 -31.63
N VAL A 32 13.47 17.54 -30.42
CA VAL A 32 13.05 18.92 -30.12
C VAL A 32 14.22 19.88 -30.25
N PHE A 33 15.41 19.50 -29.79
CA PHE A 33 16.61 20.32 -29.92
C PHE A 33 17.07 20.47 -31.38
N ALA A 34 17.06 19.39 -32.16
CA ALA A 34 17.37 19.44 -33.58
C ALA A 34 16.37 20.31 -34.36
N LEU A 35 15.07 20.16 -34.06
CA LEU A 35 14.03 21.01 -34.63
C LEU A 35 14.28 22.49 -34.29
N ARG A 36 14.60 22.77 -33.02
CA ARG A 36 14.93 24.13 -32.54
C ARG A 36 16.09 24.76 -33.30
N MET A 37 17.10 23.99 -33.69
CA MET A 37 18.24 24.48 -34.50
C MET A 37 17.84 24.82 -35.94
N THR A 38 16.73 24.27 -36.44
CA THR A 38 16.23 24.55 -37.80
C THR A 38 15.18 25.65 -37.87
N THR A 39 14.49 25.94 -36.75
CA THR A 39 13.43 26.95 -36.67
C THR A 39 13.93 28.21 -35.95
N GLY A 40 14.31 29.24 -36.72
CA GLY A 40 15.08 30.40 -36.25
C GLY A 40 14.33 31.53 -35.51
N THR A 41 13.14 31.30 -34.94
CA THR A 41 12.39 32.36 -34.23
C THR A 41 12.40 32.16 -32.69
N PRO A 42 12.98 33.10 -31.91
CA PRO A 42 13.04 33.03 -30.44
C PRO A 42 11.67 32.98 -29.73
N ALA A 43 10.62 33.41 -30.43
CA ALA A 43 9.23 33.44 -29.95
C ALA A 43 8.50 32.09 -30.05
N ASP A 44 9.13 31.05 -30.60
CA ASP A 44 8.42 29.82 -30.94
C ASP A 44 8.04 28.96 -29.74
N ALA A 45 6.81 28.42 -29.82
CA ALA A 45 6.24 27.39 -28.97
C ALA A 45 7.03 26.08 -28.95
N THR A 46 8.13 25.96 -29.71
CA THR A 46 9.02 24.79 -29.72
C THR A 46 9.55 24.45 -28.32
N MET A 47 9.71 25.44 -27.43
CA MET A 47 10.11 25.17 -26.05
C MET A 47 9.07 24.38 -25.24
N LEU A 48 7.79 24.45 -25.61
CA LEU A 48 6.71 23.68 -24.97
C LEU A 48 6.94 22.17 -25.17
N PHE A 49 7.59 21.75 -26.26
CA PHE A 49 7.84 20.33 -26.50
C PHE A 49 8.87 19.72 -25.54
N PHE A 50 9.70 20.53 -24.86
CA PHE A 50 10.56 20.03 -23.79
C PHE A 50 9.75 19.57 -22.55
N GLU A 51 8.50 19.99 -22.41
CA GLU A 51 7.64 19.55 -21.32
C GLU A 51 7.29 18.05 -21.42
N LEU A 52 7.21 17.50 -22.64
CA LEU A 52 6.88 16.09 -22.87
C LEU A 52 7.91 15.12 -22.26
N PRO A 53 9.22 15.21 -22.57
CA PRO A 53 10.19 14.32 -21.95
C PRO A 53 10.37 14.60 -20.44
N ILE A 54 10.20 15.84 -19.97
CA ILE A 54 10.21 16.16 -18.54
C ILE A 54 9.08 15.42 -17.82
N ALA A 55 7.85 15.53 -18.33
CA ALA A 55 6.68 14.88 -17.76
C ALA A 55 6.81 13.35 -17.80
N LEU A 56 7.31 12.79 -18.91
CA LEU A 56 7.55 11.35 -19.02
C LEU A 56 8.52 10.85 -17.94
N LEU A 57 9.66 11.53 -17.76
CA LEU A 57 10.64 11.15 -16.73
C LEU A 57 10.09 11.34 -15.31
N ALA A 58 9.38 12.44 -15.06
CA ALA A 58 8.77 12.74 -13.77
C ALA A 58 7.72 11.70 -13.37
N VAL A 59 6.81 11.34 -14.29
CA VAL A 59 5.78 10.32 -14.02
C VAL A 59 6.38 8.92 -13.90
N THR A 60 7.44 8.62 -14.67
CA THR A 60 8.04 7.28 -14.69
C THR A 60 8.95 7.01 -13.50
N PHE A 61 9.69 8.00 -13.01
CA PHE A 61 10.73 7.81 -12.01
C PHE A 61 10.61 8.73 -10.78
N GLY A 62 9.65 9.66 -10.77
CA GLY A 62 9.37 10.51 -9.63
C GLY A 62 10.10 11.85 -9.65
N LEU A 63 10.20 12.48 -8.48
CA LEU A 63 10.75 13.83 -8.30
C LEU A 63 12.17 13.99 -8.84
N VAL A 64 13.07 13.05 -8.52
CA VAL A 64 14.50 13.16 -8.87
C VAL A 64 14.69 13.21 -10.38
N ALA A 65 14.01 12.32 -11.11
CA ALA A 65 14.12 12.28 -12.57
C ALA A 65 13.38 13.44 -13.24
N GLY A 66 12.24 13.88 -12.68
CA GLY A 66 11.55 15.08 -13.15
C GLY A 66 12.42 16.33 -13.05
N LEU A 67 13.11 16.51 -11.91
CA LEU A 67 14.07 17.60 -11.72
C LEU A 67 15.28 17.47 -12.67
N ALA A 68 15.84 16.27 -12.81
CA ALA A 68 16.94 16.03 -13.75
C ALA A 68 16.53 16.35 -15.20
N GLY A 69 15.33 15.95 -15.62
CA GLY A 69 14.78 16.30 -16.93
C GLY A 69 14.63 17.82 -17.11
N GLY A 70 14.12 18.52 -16.10
CA GLY A 70 14.04 19.98 -16.13
C GLY A 70 15.42 20.65 -16.28
N LEU A 71 16.44 20.17 -15.57
CA LEU A 71 17.81 20.66 -15.68
C LEU A 71 18.43 20.36 -17.06
N ILE A 72 18.17 19.18 -17.63
CA ILE A 72 18.60 18.84 -18.99
C ILE A 72 17.98 19.80 -20.01
N ALA A 73 16.68 20.10 -19.88
CA ALA A 73 15.99 21.05 -20.76
C ALA A 73 16.61 22.45 -20.68
N VAL A 74 16.88 22.94 -19.46
CA VAL A 74 17.56 24.22 -19.24
C VAL A 74 18.96 24.22 -19.84
N GLY A 75 19.72 23.14 -19.66
CA GLY A 75 21.05 22.98 -20.25
C GLY A 75 21.04 23.05 -21.78
N LEU A 76 20.11 22.34 -22.43
CA LEU A 76 19.92 22.41 -23.88
C LEU A 76 19.50 23.81 -24.34
N MET A 77 18.66 24.51 -23.57
CA MET A 77 18.31 25.89 -23.84
C MET A 77 19.52 26.83 -23.78
N VAL A 78 20.42 26.63 -22.80
CA VAL A 78 21.68 27.39 -22.70
C VAL A 78 22.58 27.14 -23.90
N ILE A 79 22.76 25.88 -24.29
CA ILE A 79 23.56 25.52 -25.47
C ILE A 79 23.03 26.22 -26.72
N TRP A 80 21.71 26.20 -26.93
CA TRP A 80 21.09 26.87 -28.07
C TRP A 80 21.30 28.39 -28.03
N ALA A 81 21.03 29.04 -26.89
CA ALA A 81 21.17 30.49 -26.75
C ALA A 81 22.60 30.98 -27.02
N VAL A 82 23.60 30.21 -26.59
CA VAL A 82 25.02 30.51 -26.86
C VAL A 82 25.37 30.30 -28.34
N THR A 83 24.84 29.24 -28.97
CA THR A 83 25.13 28.90 -30.38
C THR A 83 24.54 29.94 -31.35
N GLU A 84 23.33 30.44 -31.06
CA GLU A 84 22.64 31.45 -31.87
C GLU A 84 22.97 32.90 -31.45
N HIS A 85 23.88 33.08 -30.48
CA HIS A 85 24.26 34.39 -29.94
C HIS A 85 23.06 35.26 -29.51
N ILE A 86 22.11 34.65 -28.81
CA ILE A 86 20.88 35.33 -28.39
C ILE A 86 21.06 35.95 -27.00
N ASP A 87 20.91 37.27 -26.94
CA ASP A 87 20.90 38.01 -25.68
C ASP A 87 19.53 37.90 -25.00
N LEU A 88 19.41 36.94 -24.08
CA LEU A 88 18.26 36.82 -23.20
C LEU A 88 18.45 37.69 -21.95
N SER A 89 17.47 38.56 -21.69
CA SER A 89 17.36 39.25 -20.40
C SER A 89 17.18 38.23 -19.25
N LEU A 90 17.50 38.64 -18.02
CA LEU A 90 17.27 37.81 -16.82
C LEU A 90 15.81 37.32 -16.76
N LEU A 91 14.86 38.18 -17.11
CA LEU A 91 13.45 37.82 -17.16
C LEU A 91 13.17 36.79 -18.28
N GLY A 92 13.84 36.91 -19.43
CA GLY A 92 13.78 35.93 -20.51
C GLY A 92 14.27 34.54 -20.11
N TRP A 93 15.30 34.47 -19.26
CA TRP A 93 15.77 33.21 -18.67
C TRP A 93 14.77 32.63 -17.68
N VAL A 94 14.33 33.44 -16.71
CA VAL A 94 13.44 32.98 -15.63
C VAL A 94 12.11 32.50 -16.19
N THR A 95 11.50 33.22 -17.13
CA THR A 95 10.21 32.86 -17.75
C THR A 95 10.23 31.52 -18.48
N ARG A 96 11.39 31.01 -18.88
CA ARG A 96 11.54 29.73 -19.60
C ARG A 96 12.05 28.60 -18.72
N ALA A 97 13.07 28.87 -17.92
CA ALA A 97 13.66 27.87 -17.04
C ALA A 97 12.72 27.52 -15.88
N LEU A 98 12.02 28.51 -15.32
CA LEU A 98 11.19 28.30 -14.14
C LEU A 98 10.02 27.34 -14.42
N PRO A 99 9.22 27.49 -15.50
CA PRO A 99 8.17 26.51 -15.82
C PRO A 99 8.70 25.09 -16.02
N MET A 100 9.83 24.91 -16.70
CA MET A 100 10.42 23.57 -16.95
C MET A 100 10.81 22.87 -15.65
N LEU A 101 11.45 23.60 -14.72
CA LEU A 101 11.83 23.08 -13.42
C LEU A 101 10.60 22.83 -12.54
N LEU A 102 9.65 23.77 -12.51
CA LEU A 102 8.41 23.63 -11.75
C LEU A 102 7.59 22.44 -12.23
N LEU A 103 7.49 22.22 -13.54
CA LEU A 103 6.79 21.07 -14.11
C LEU A 103 7.41 19.76 -13.63
N GLY A 104 8.73 19.62 -13.77
CA GLY A 104 9.45 18.42 -13.33
C GLY A 104 9.26 18.13 -11.83
N VAL A 105 9.33 19.18 -11.00
CA VAL A 105 9.14 19.07 -9.55
C VAL A 105 7.70 18.73 -9.18
N LEU A 106 6.72 19.46 -9.74
CA LEU A 106 5.32 19.32 -9.38
C LEU A 106 4.78 17.96 -9.83
N VAL A 107 5.02 17.60 -11.09
CA VAL A 107 4.59 16.31 -11.66
C VAL A 107 5.33 15.17 -10.96
N GLY A 108 6.62 15.30 -10.71
CA GLY A 108 7.40 14.26 -10.03
C GLY A 108 6.92 14.04 -8.60
N ARG A 109 6.64 15.11 -7.85
CA ARG A 109 6.06 15.02 -6.50
C ARG A 109 4.66 14.44 -6.52
N ALA A 110 3.84 14.77 -7.51
CA ALA A 110 2.51 14.20 -7.68
C ALA A 110 2.58 12.70 -7.96
N ALA A 111 3.49 12.28 -8.83
CA ALA A 111 3.73 10.88 -9.15
C ALA A 111 4.20 10.09 -7.91
N ASP A 112 5.14 10.65 -7.14
CA ASP A 112 5.62 10.02 -5.90
C ASP A 112 4.50 9.89 -4.86
N ARG A 113 3.71 10.96 -4.67
CA ARG A 113 2.53 10.94 -3.76
C ARG A 113 1.50 9.88 -4.17
N LEU A 114 1.26 9.74 -5.48
CA LEU A 114 0.32 8.75 -5.99
C LEU A 114 0.83 7.34 -5.68
N ARG A 115 2.11 7.06 -5.96
CA ARG A 115 2.71 5.74 -5.66
C ARG A 115 2.68 5.40 -4.18
N THR A 116 2.97 6.37 -3.30
CA THR A 116 2.89 6.14 -1.86
C THR A 116 1.47 5.82 -1.43
N SER A 117 0.47 6.54 -1.97
CA SER A 117 -0.94 6.30 -1.69
C SER A 117 -1.42 4.93 -2.19
N GLU A 118 -1.01 4.54 -3.40
CA GLU A 118 -1.32 3.22 -3.95
C GLU A 118 -0.69 2.09 -3.15
N ALA A 119 0.56 2.26 -2.70
CA ALA A 119 1.22 1.29 -1.84
C ALA A 119 0.53 1.15 -0.48
N GLU A 120 0.08 2.25 0.13
CA GLU A 120 -0.70 2.23 1.36
C GLU A 120 -2.06 1.55 1.16
N ARG A 121 -2.76 1.85 0.07
CA ARG A 121 -4.03 1.20 -0.27
C ARG A 121 -3.86 -0.30 -0.47
N ALA A 122 -2.84 -0.73 -1.21
CA ALA A 122 -2.56 -2.14 -1.42
C ALA A 122 -2.31 -2.89 -0.09
N LYS A 123 -1.63 -2.24 0.87
CA LYS A 123 -1.47 -2.79 2.22
C LYS A 123 -2.79 -2.93 2.99
N LEU A 124 -3.66 -1.92 2.90
CA LEU A 124 -4.98 -1.93 3.55
C LEU A 124 -5.89 -3.01 2.95
N ASP A 125 -5.91 -3.13 1.62
CA ASP A 125 -6.71 -4.16 0.94
C ASP A 125 -6.23 -5.56 1.32
N ALA A 126 -4.91 -5.78 1.34
CA ALA A 126 -4.34 -7.02 1.84
C ALA A 126 -4.82 -7.33 3.26
N ALA A 127 -4.71 -6.37 4.19
CA ALA A 127 -5.18 -6.53 5.58
C ALA A 127 -6.69 -6.79 5.70
N ALA A 128 -7.52 -6.15 4.86
CA ALA A 128 -8.96 -6.36 4.85
C ALA A 128 -9.34 -7.77 4.36
N HIS A 129 -8.59 -8.32 3.40
CA HIS A 129 -8.75 -9.71 2.98
C HIS A 129 -8.49 -10.69 4.13
N TRP A 130 -7.41 -10.48 4.90
CA TRP A 130 -7.12 -11.29 6.09
C TRP A 130 -8.25 -11.27 7.11
N HIS A 131 -8.82 -10.10 7.37
CA HIS A 131 -9.88 -9.97 8.36
C HIS A 131 -11.15 -10.73 7.97
N ARG A 132 -11.55 -10.66 6.70
CA ARG A 132 -12.74 -11.38 6.19
C ARG A 132 -12.59 -12.90 6.30
N GLN A 133 -11.42 -13.42 5.95
CA GLN A 133 -11.15 -14.86 6.03
C GLN A 133 -11.15 -15.38 7.46
N ALA A 134 -10.61 -14.62 8.42
CA ALA A 134 -10.65 -15.01 9.83
C ALA A 134 -12.09 -15.11 10.37
N VAL A 135 -12.98 -14.23 9.92
CA VAL A 135 -14.41 -14.26 10.28
C VAL A 135 -15.09 -15.51 9.71
N GLU A 136 -14.84 -15.84 8.45
CA GLU A 136 -15.42 -17.02 7.78
C GLU A 136 -14.97 -18.33 8.43
N ILE A 137 -13.69 -18.46 8.79
CA ILE A 137 -13.19 -19.62 9.52
C ILE A 137 -13.90 -19.76 10.86
N ASN A 138 -13.96 -18.67 11.63
CA ASN A 138 -14.58 -18.71 12.95
C ASN A 138 -16.06 -19.12 12.85
N ASP A 139 -16.80 -18.60 11.86
CA ASP A 139 -18.20 -18.98 11.64
C ASP A 139 -18.35 -20.47 11.30
N SER A 140 -17.53 -21.01 10.38
CA SER A 140 -17.57 -22.43 10.03
C SER A 140 -17.30 -23.36 11.22
N ILE A 141 -16.36 -22.99 12.09
CA ILE A 141 -16.03 -23.73 13.32
C ILE A 141 -17.20 -23.67 14.30
N VAL A 142 -17.78 -22.49 14.51
CA VAL A 142 -18.92 -22.30 15.42
C VAL A 142 -20.12 -23.10 14.94
N GLN A 143 -20.41 -23.11 13.64
CA GLN A 143 -21.50 -23.88 13.05
C GLN A 143 -21.29 -25.38 13.21
N GLY A 144 -20.12 -25.90 12.83
CA GLY A 144 -19.78 -27.33 12.97
C GLY A 144 -19.83 -27.81 14.41
N LEU A 145 -19.29 -27.02 15.35
CA LEU A 145 -19.31 -27.34 16.77
C LEU A 145 -20.73 -27.27 17.37
N SER A 146 -21.57 -26.35 16.89
CA SER A 146 -22.99 -26.28 17.30
C SER A 146 -23.77 -27.51 16.84
N ALA A 147 -23.55 -27.97 15.61
CA ALA A 147 -24.15 -29.19 15.08
C ALA A 147 -23.69 -30.46 15.84
N ALA A 148 -22.40 -30.53 16.18
CA ALA A 148 -21.86 -31.59 17.01
C ALA A 148 -22.49 -31.60 18.41
N LYS A 149 -22.63 -30.42 19.04
CA LYS A 149 -23.29 -30.27 20.35
C LYS A 149 -24.73 -30.78 20.32
N TRP A 150 -25.51 -30.41 19.31
CA TRP A 150 -26.89 -30.89 19.17
C TRP A 150 -26.97 -32.40 18.96
N SER A 151 -26.04 -32.98 18.20
CA SER A 151 -25.97 -34.43 18.02
C SER A 151 -25.66 -35.15 19.34
N LEU A 152 -24.77 -34.57 20.15
CA LEU A 152 -24.43 -35.08 21.48
C LEU A 152 -25.63 -35.00 22.44
N GLU A 153 -26.33 -33.86 22.48
CA GLU A 153 -27.55 -33.67 23.29
C GLU A 153 -28.68 -34.64 22.92
N ALA A 154 -28.73 -35.06 21.65
CA ALA A 154 -29.67 -36.07 21.17
C ALA A 154 -29.23 -37.54 21.40
N GLY A 155 -28.11 -37.76 22.10
CA GLY A 155 -27.55 -39.09 22.39
C GLY A 155 -26.84 -39.76 21.20
N LYS A 156 -26.62 -39.06 20.09
CA LYS A 156 -25.98 -39.56 18.86
C LYS A 156 -24.47 -39.34 18.91
N HIS A 157 -23.79 -40.05 19.81
CA HIS A 157 -22.37 -39.82 20.14
C HIS A 157 -21.43 -40.04 18.95
N GLU A 158 -21.64 -41.09 18.14
CA GLU A 158 -20.82 -41.35 16.94
C GLU A 158 -20.93 -40.22 15.93
N ARG A 159 -22.14 -39.71 15.71
CA ARG A 159 -22.40 -38.63 14.75
C ARG A 159 -21.88 -37.27 15.23
N ALA A 160 -21.86 -37.05 16.56
CA ALA A 160 -21.22 -35.89 17.16
C ALA A 160 -19.70 -35.93 16.96
N LEU A 161 -19.06 -37.09 17.18
CA LEU A 161 -17.63 -37.30 16.95
C LEU A 161 -17.24 -37.12 15.47
N GLU A 162 -18.03 -37.66 14.56
CA GLU A 162 -17.88 -37.45 13.11
C GLU A 162 -17.90 -35.95 12.76
N THR A 163 -18.93 -35.23 13.23
CA THR A 163 -19.08 -33.79 12.96
C THR A 163 -17.91 -32.95 13.50
N VAL A 164 -17.39 -33.27 14.70
CA VAL A 164 -16.20 -32.58 15.25
C VAL A 164 -14.96 -32.85 14.41
N THR A 165 -14.77 -34.10 13.98
CA THR A 165 -13.61 -34.51 13.18
C THR A 165 -13.62 -33.81 11.83
N ASP A 166 -14.77 -33.78 11.15
CA ASP A 166 -14.94 -33.08 9.87
C ASP A 166 -14.71 -31.57 10.00
N THR A 167 -15.16 -30.98 11.11
CA THR A 167 -14.94 -29.55 11.41
C THR A 167 -13.45 -29.26 11.64
N LEU A 168 -12.74 -30.15 12.33
CA LEU A 168 -11.30 -30.01 12.59
C LEU A 168 -10.49 -30.12 11.28
N ASP A 169 -10.80 -31.11 10.44
CA ASP A 169 -10.14 -31.32 9.14
C ASP A 169 -10.40 -30.14 8.19
N SER A 170 -11.63 -29.63 8.18
CA SER A 170 -11.99 -28.43 7.41
C SER A 170 -11.22 -27.20 7.91
N ALA A 171 -11.16 -26.98 9.22
CA ALA A 171 -10.40 -25.88 9.81
C ALA A 171 -8.90 -25.99 9.51
N GLN A 172 -8.32 -27.20 9.61
CA GLN A 172 -6.91 -27.44 9.29
C GLN A 172 -6.62 -27.19 7.80
N THR A 173 -7.52 -27.60 6.91
CA THR A 173 -7.39 -27.37 5.47
C THR A 173 -7.40 -25.87 5.16
N LEU A 174 -8.35 -25.13 5.73
CA LEU A 174 -8.45 -23.68 5.55
C LEU A 174 -7.20 -22.96 6.09
N VAL A 175 -6.73 -23.29 7.30
CA VAL A 175 -5.50 -22.71 7.86
C VAL A 175 -4.27 -23.05 7.00
N SER A 176 -4.18 -24.27 6.47
CA SER A 176 -3.08 -24.69 5.59
C SER A 176 -3.11 -23.97 4.23
N GLN A 177 -4.28 -23.59 3.73
CA GLN A 177 -4.40 -22.73 2.55
C GLN A 177 -3.94 -21.30 2.88
N LEU A 178 -4.34 -20.77 4.01
CA LEU A 178 -3.95 -19.42 4.45
C LEU A 178 -2.45 -19.26 4.69
N LEU A 179 -1.79 -20.25 5.29
CA LEU A 179 -0.34 -20.23 5.47
C LEU A 179 0.39 -20.21 4.13
N ARG A 180 -0.10 -20.96 3.14
CA ARG A 180 0.44 -20.95 1.78
C ARG A 180 0.23 -19.62 1.07
N ASP A 181 -0.94 -19.01 1.22
CA ASP A 181 -1.22 -17.68 0.65
C ASP A 181 -0.37 -16.58 1.31
N ALA A 182 -0.05 -16.71 2.60
CA ALA A 182 0.86 -15.81 3.32
C ALA A 182 2.30 -15.89 2.81
N GLU A 183 2.80 -17.10 2.57
CA GLU A 183 4.15 -17.37 2.07
C GLU A 183 4.35 -16.83 0.64
N LEU A 184 3.30 -16.87 -0.17
CA LEU A 184 3.29 -16.34 -1.54
C LEU A 184 3.21 -14.81 -1.60
N SER A 185 2.92 -14.12 -0.49
CA SER A 185 2.85 -12.65 -0.39
C SER A 185 3.66 -12.12 0.81
N PRO A 186 5.01 -12.12 0.71
CA PRO A 186 5.92 -11.97 1.86
C PRO A 186 5.83 -10.62 2.61
N GLY A 187 5.22 -9.60 1.99
CA GLY A 187 5.13 -8.25 2.55
C GLY A 187 4.08 -8.10 3.67
N ALA A 188 3.05 -8.96 3.72
CA ALA A 188 1.95 -8.81 4.68
C ALA A 188 2.20 -9.52 6.02
N ALA A 189 2.93 -10.64 6.02
CA ALA A 189 3.14 -11.47 7.20
C ALA A 189 4.13 -10.86 8.21
N HIS A 190 5.14 -10.11 7.73
CA HIS A 190 6.17 -9.51 8.59
C HIS A 190 5.67 -8.32 9.43
N GLU A 191 4.66 -7.57 8.93
CA GLU A 191 4.14 -6.36 9.58
C GLU A 191 2.96 -6.68 10.51
N ALA A 192 2.07 -7.61 10.11
CA ALA A 192 0.91 -8.02 10.91
C ALA A 192 1.30 -8.83 12.16
N GLY A 193 2.34 -9.69 12.07
CA GLY A 193 2.80 -10.53 13.17
C GLY A 193 3.64 -9.82 14.24
N SER A 194 4.13 -8.60 13.98
CA SER A 194 5.01 -7.89 14.91
C SER A 194 4.28 -6.88 15.79
N LEU A 195 3.38 -6.07 15.22
CA LEU A 195 2.75 -4.96 15.96
C LEU A 195 1.41 -5.34 16.61
N SER A 196 0.62 -6.22 15.98
CA SER A 196 -0.66 -6.67 16.55
C SER A 196 -0.45 -7.68 17.68
N SER A 197 0.51 -8.59 17.53
CA SER A 197 0.84 -9.61 18.53
C SER A 197 1.34 -9.00 19.83
N LEU A 198 2.21 -7.99 19.77
CA LEU A 198 2.78 -7.34 20.96
C LEU A 198 1.73 -6.51 21.71
N SER A 199 0.85 -5.80 21.00
CA SER A 199 -0.22 -5.03 21.63
C SER A 199 -1.31 -5.92 22.23
N VAL A 200 -1.71 -7.00 21.54
CA VAL A 200 -2.68 -7.98 22.04
C VAL A 200 -2.13 -8.76 23.23
N LEU A 201 -0.86 -9.17 23.22
CA LEU A 201 -0.21 -9.83 24.36
C LEU A 201 -0.06 -8.89 25.56
N ALA A 202 0.31 -7.62 25.34
CA ALA A 202 0.38 -6.62 26.41
C ALA A 202 -1.00 -6.34 27.04
N GLN A 203 -2.06 -6.29 26.22
CA GLN A 203 -3.43 -6.07 26.70
C GLN A 203 -3.98 -7.28 27.45
N ARG A 204 -3.66 -8.50 27.01
CA ARG A 204 -4.02 -9.74 27.69
C ARG A 204 -3.27 -9.91 29.02
N ALA A 205 -1.99 -9.55 29.08
CA ALA A 205 -1.20 -9.55 30.31
C ALA A 205 -1.75 -8.56 31.35
N LYS A 206 -2.26 -7.40 30.93
CA LYS A 206 -2.87 -6.40 31.82
C LYS A 206 -4.22 -6.86 32.39
N ARG A 207 -4.99 -7.62 31.61
CA ARG A 207 -6.27 -8.22 32.04
C ARG A 207 -6.08 -9.33 33.07
N VAL A 208 -5.06 -10.17 32.90
CA VAL A 208 -4.77 -11.28 33.83
C VAL A 208 -4.22 -10.77 35.16
N ARG A 209 -3.49 -9.65 35.17
CA ARG A 209 -2.96 -9.02 36.39
C ARG A 209 -3.97 -8.15 37.15
N GLY A 210 -5.18 -7.96 36.62
CA GLY A 210 -6.21 -7.06 37.16
C GLY A 210 -7.27 -7.70 38.07
N VAL A 211 -7.10 -8.96 38.50
CA VAL A 211 -8.00 -9.59 39.47
C VAL A 211 -7.60 -9.15 40.87
N THR A 212 -8.23 -8.06 41.35
CA THR A 212 -8.15 -7.62 42.74
C THR A 212 -8.77 -8.68 43.67
N PRO A 213 -8.11 -9.06 44.79
CA PRO A 213 -8.70 -9.99 45.74
C PRO A 213 -9.96 -9.39 46.35
N ARG A 214 -11.07 -10.13 46.26
CA ARG A 214 -12.36 -9.76 46.85
C ARG A 214 -12.21 -9.71 48.38
N PRO A 215 -12.50 -8.60 49.07
CA PRO A 215 -12.38 -8.53 50.51
C PRO A 215 -13.40 -9.46 51.16
N ASN A 216 -12.89 -10.35 52.00
CA ASN A 216 -13.63 -11.35 52.75
C ASN A 216 -14.59 -10.63 53.73
N ARG A 217 -15.91 -10.77 53.55
CA ARG A 217 -16.89 -10.23 54.51
C ARG A 217 -16.94 -11.16 55.73
N PRO A 218 -16.70 -10.66 56.96
CA PRO A 218 -16.86 -11.47 58.15
C PRO A 218 -18.34 -11.83 58.35
N ARG A 219 -18.60 -13.12 58.57
CA ARG A 219 -19.89 -13.65 59.05
C ARG A 219 -20.19 -13.01 60.41
N ALA A 220 -21.24 -12.19 60.47
CA ALA A 220 -21.77 -11.72 61.74
C ALA A 220 -22.37 -12.91 62.49
N GLU A 221 -21.79 -13.19 63.64
CA GLU A 221 -22.23 -14.15 64.64
C GLU A 221 -23.67 -13.91 65.09
N THR A 222 -24.31 -15.04 65.32
CA THR A 222 -25.59 -15.25 65.97
C THR A 222 -25.51 -14.75 67.41
N ALA A 223 -26.15 -13.61 67.73
CA ALA A 223 -26.29 -13.14 69.10
C ALA A 223 -27.76 -13.14 69.52
N HIS A 224 -28.03 -14.03 70.47
CA HIS A 224 -29.26 -14.33 71.19
C HIS A 224 -29.46 -13.36 72.38
N ARG A 225 -30.73 -13.16 72.80
CA ARG A 225 -31.27 -12.49 74.03
C ARG A 225 -31.51 -10.97 73.94
N THR A 226 -32.60 -10.37 74.43
CA THR A 226 -33.65 -10.70 75.44
C THR A 226 -34.93 -9.87 75.16
N PRO A 227 -36.13 -10.30 75.60
CA PRO A 227 -37.33 -9.44 75.67
C PRO A 227 -37.40 -8.70 77.02
N ARG A 228 -38.01 -7.52 77.04
CA ARG A 228 -38.39 -6.80 78.27
C ARG A 228 -39.78 -6.16 78.12
N PRO A 229 -40.48 -5.96 79.25
CA PRO A 229 -41.93 -6.07 79.40
C PRO A 229 -42.74 -4.90 78.86
#